data_AF-A0A2D6M7A3-F1
#
_entry.id   AF-A0A2D6M7A3-F1
#
_cell.length_a   1.000
_cell.length_b   1.000
_cell.length_c   1.000
_cell.angle_alpha   90.00
_cell.angle_beta   90.00
_cell.angle_gamma   90.00
#
_symmetry.space_group_name_H-M   'P 1'
#
loop_
_entity.id
_entity.type
_entity.pdbx_description
1 polymer ?
#
loop_
_entity_poly.entity_id
_entity_poly.type
_entity_poly.pdbx_seq_one_letter_code
_entity_poly.pdbx_strand_id
1 'polypeptide(L)'
;MVVDSFIQPEPIEELDVLISLDTSGSMHDNFEDVANGMELLRLDIERLTLDYKFGYITMDPTNIGYIGPYDSSSSSIDMLMAPNLLPSTGYEEGFAATYYFLTSEEGFNFPRAEADFLLFLISDEDEQSSISPEIFQEWLQEQFSEVRHDIVSITQLEGSACGYTYDVGYKYEELAVLYNKSAIDICEEDWSVWLSESSYLTELKDYVNLSEDDPIPDSIIVYLDNEAIYGWEYVEDSNSVKLDFVPDNGALVEVGYQIYI
;
A
#
# COMPACT_ATOMS: atom_id res chain seq x y z
N MET A 1 -38.56 -1.02 -0.24
CA MET A 1 -37.56 -1.56 -1.16
C MET A 1 -36.29 -0.79 -0.86
N VAL A 2 -35.29 -1.51 -0.40
CA VAL A 2 -33.98 -0.98 -0.03
C VAL A 2 -33.03 -1.27 -1.19
N VAL A 3 -32.06 -0.39 -1.40
CA VAL A 3 -31.02 -0.56 -2.40
C VAL A 3 -29.69 -0.25 -1.73
N ASP A 4 -28.79 -1.22 -1.72
CA ASP A 4 -27.39 -1.05 -1.35
C ASP A 4 -26.53 -1.21 -2.60
N SER A 5 -25.44 -0.46 -2.69
CA SER A 5 -24.60 -0.44 -3.88
C SER A 5 -23.15 -0.13 -3.58
N PHE A 6 -22.25 -0.62 -4.42
CA PHE A 6 -20.88 -0.13 -4.50
C PHE A 6 -20.46 0.01 -5.97
N ILE A 7 -19.46 0.87 -6.21
CA ILE A 7 -18.76 0.96 -7.49
C ILE A 7 -17.38 0.36 -7.27
N GLN A 8 -16.95 -0.55 -8.14
CA GLN A 8 -15.59 -1.09 -8.07
C GLN A 8 -14.58 0.05 -8.22
N PRO A 9 -13.44 -0.01 -7.52
CA PRO A 9 -12.37 0.95 -7.77
C PRO A 9 -11.98 0.95 -9.26
N GLU A 10 -11.52 2.09 -9.75
CA GLU A 10 -10.92 2.19 -11.09
C GLU A 10 -9.55 1.51 -11.09
N PRO A 11 -9.13 0.92 -12.24
CA PRO A 11 -7.82 0.29 -12.32
C PRO A 11 -6.75 1.35 -12.09
N ILE A 12 -5.63 0.94 -11.51
CA ILE A 12 -4.48 1.83 -11.38
C ILE A 12 -3.89 2.01 -12.77
N GLU A 13 -4.02 3.23 -13.31
CA GLU A 13 -3.44 3.54 -14.62
C GLU A 13 -1.95 3.87 -14.46
N GLU A 14 -1.62 4.81 -13.57
CA GLU A 14 -0.25 5.26 -13.30
C GLU A 14 0.06 5.16 -11.80
N LEU A 15 1.26 4.64 -11.46
CA LEU A 15 1.67 4.45 -10.07
C LEU A 15 3.11 4.92 -9.82
N ASP A 16 3.31 5.81 -8.86
CA ASP A 16 4.64 6.21 -8.41
C ASP A 16 4.95 5.59 -7.05
N VAL A 17 6.02 4.81 -6.99
CA VAL A 17 6.46 4.08 -5.81
C VAL A 17 7.76 4.69 -5.30
N LEU A 18 7.73 5.29 -4.12
CA LEU A 18 8.93 5.79 -3.44
C LEU A 18 9.31 4.83 -2.33
N ILE A 19 10.56 4.38 -2.32
CA ILE A 19 11.13 3.52 -1.29
C ILE A 19 12.11 4.35 -0.48
N SER A 20 11.73 4.66 0.74
CA SER A 20 12.64 5.19 1.75
C SER A 20 13.28 4.01 2.46
N LEU A 21 14.59 3.88 2.33
CA LEU A 21 15.35 2.72 2.79
C LEU A 21 16.41 3.14 3.80
N ASP A 22 16.43 2.46 4.94
CA ASP A 22 17.55 2.53 5.84
C ASP A 22 18.79 1.87 5.21
N THR A 23 19.88 2.64 5.18
CA THR A 23 21.19 2.23 4.63
C THR A 23 22.30 2.37 5.68
N SER A 24 21.89 2.38 6.95
CA SER A 24 22.74 2.30 8.13
C SER A 24 23.57 1.01 8.13
N GLY A 25 24.51 0.94 9.07
CA GLY A 25 25.39 -0.22 9.20
C GLY A 25 24.70 -1.48 9.71
N SER A 26 23.58 -1.36 10.43
CA SER A 26 22.80 -2.50 10.97
C SER A 26 22.10 -3.26 9.86
N MET A 27 21.61 -2.54 8.85
CA MET A 27 20.96 -3.08 7.64
C MET A 27 21.85 -3.92 6.72
N HIS A 28 23.16 -4.02 6.98
CA HIS A 28 24.09 -4.69 6.06
C HIS A 28 23.77 -6.17 5.83
N ASP A 29 23.24 -6.84 6.85
CA ASP A 29 22.86 -8.25 6.78
C ASP A 29 21.47 -8.45 6.14
N ASN A 30 20.67 -7.39 5.98
CA ASN A 30 19.31 -7.42 5.43
C ASN A 30 19.21 -7.08 3.94
N PHE A 31 20.30 -6.61 3.30
CA PHE A 31 20.24 -6.20 1.88
C PHE A 31 19.83 -7.32 0.91
N GLU A 32 20.13 -8.58 1.22
CA GLU A 32 19.68 -9.72 0.40
C GLU A 32 18.17 -9.91 0.50
N ASP A 33 17.61 -9.81 1.71
CA ASP A 33 16.16 -9.91 1.95
C ASP A 33 15.42 -8.73 1.35
N VAL A 34 15.97 -7.51 1.50
CA VAL A 34 15.44 -6.30 0.84
C VAL A 34 15.42 -6.49 -0.68
N ALA A 35 16.50 -6.97 -1.28
CA ALA A 35 16.54 -7.18 -2.73
C ALA A 35 15.50 -8.22 -3.20
N ASN A 36 15.34 -9.32 -2.47
CA ASN A 36 14.33 -10.35 -2.77
C ASN A 36 12.91 -9.81 -2.62
N GLY A 37 12.64 -9.08 -1.54
CA GLY A 37 11.35 -8.42 -1.30
C GLY A 37 11.02 -7.40 -2.38
N MET A 38 12.00 -6.62 -2.85
CA MET A 38 11.81 -5.66 -3.94
C MET A 38 11.45 -6.32 -5.28
N GLU A 39 11.98 -7.51 -5.57
CA GLU A 39 11.59 -8.25 -6.78
C GLU A 39 10.15 -8.75 -6.70
N LEU A 40 9.72 -9.27 -5.54
CA LEU A 40 8.32 -9.66 -5.32
C LEU A 40 7.39 -8.45 -5.50
N LEU A 41 7.75 -7.33 -4.87
CA LEU A 41 7.03 -6.07 -4.97
C LEU A 41 6.92 -5.58 -6.42
N ARG A 42 8.03 -5.60 -7.18
CA ARG A 42 8.01 -5.24 -8.61
C ARG A 42 7.04 -6.12 -9.40
N LEU A 43 7.09 -7.44 -9.20
CA LEU A 43 6.20 -8.39 -9.87
C LEU A 43 4.73 -8.17 -9.51
N ASP A 44 4.44 -7.82 -8.26
CA ASP A 44 3.10 -7.52 -7.80
C ASP A 44 2.57 -6.20 -8.40
N ILE A 45 3.40 -5.16 -8.44
CA ILE A 45 3.08 -3.88 -9.10
C ILE A 45 2.83 -4.06 -10.60
N GLU A 46 3.65 -4.87 -11.28
CA GLU A 46 3.48 -5.18 -12.70
C GLU A 46 2.20 -5.93 -13.04
N ARG A 47 1.57 -6.59 -12.06
CA ARG A 47 0.24 -7.18 -12.24
C ARG A 47 -0.88 -6.13 -12.19
N LEU A 48 -0.62 -4.98 -11.56
CA LEU A 48 -1.56 -3.88 -11.42
C LEU A 48 -1.45 -2.92 -12.60
N THR A 49 -0.24 -2.45 -12.90
CA THR A 49 0.03 -1.54 -14.03
C THR A 49 1.44 -1.73 -14.59
N LEU A 50 1.60 -1.41 -15.87
CA LEU A 50 2.90 -1.32 -16.53
C LEU A 50 3.46 0.12 -16.55
N ASP A 51 2.66 1.10 -16.12
CA ASP A 51 3.04 2.51 -16.05
C ASP A 51 3.39 2.92 -14.62
N TYR A 52 4.48 2.33 -14.12
CA TYR A 52 5.00 2.60 -12.78
C TYR A 52 6.35 3.33 -12.82
N LYS A 53 6.68 4.02 -11.72
CA LYS A 53 8.03 4.51 -11.44
C LYS A 53 8.47 4.18 -10.03
N PHE A 54 9.64 3.58 -9.89
CA PHE A 54 10.32 3.37 -8.61
C PHE A 54 11.39 4.43 -8.37
N GLY A 55 11.37 5.03 -7.19
CA GLY A 55 12.44 5.85 -6.66
C GLY A 55 12.95 5.25 -5.35
N TYR A 56 14.25 5.29 -5.13
CA TYR A 56 14.88 4.86 -3.88
C TYR A 56 15.56 6.06 -3.24
N ILE A 57 15.31 6.28 -1.96
CA ILE A 57 15.98 7.30 -1.15
C ILE A 57 16.56 6.70 0.12
N THR A 58 17.58 7.35 0.67
CA THR A 58 18.09 7.02 2.01
C THR A 58 17.23 7.67 3.09
N MET A 59 17.22 7.09 4.29
CA MET A 59 16.54 7.64 5.47
C MET A 59 17.34 8.72 6.22
N ASP A 60 18.18 9.50 5.53
CA ASP A 60 18.98 10.56 6.15
C ASP A 60 18.72 11.91 5.48
N PRO A 61 17.96 12.83 6.11
CA PRO A 61 17.65 14.12 5.53
C PRO A 61 18.88 15.03 5.37
N THR A 62 19.99 14.74 6.06
CA THR A 62 21.24 15.52 5.97
C THR A 62 22.14 15.05 4.83
N ASN A 63 21.94 13.81 4.38
CA ASN A 63 22.69 13.17 3.30
C ASN A 63 21.76 12.30 2.45
N ILE A 64 20.77 12.94 1.83
CA ILE A 64 19.78 12.25 0.99
C ILE A 64 20.48 11.67 -0.25
N GLY A 65 20.46 10.34 -0.36
CA GLY A 65 20.74 9.63 -1.59
C GLY A 65 19.45 9.46 -2.38
N TYR A 66 19.51 9.56 -3.70
CA TYR A 66 18.38 9.26 -4.58
C TYR A 66 18.86 8.44 -5.78
N ILE A 67 18.11 7.39 -6.12
CA ILE A 67 18.33 6.57 -7.31
C ILE A 67 16.99 6.26 -7.96
N GLY A 68 16.94 6.43 -9.28
CA GLY A 68 15.75 6.23 -10.11
C GLY A 68 15.57 7.38 -11.12
N PRO A 69 14.37 7.52 -11.69
CA PRO A 69 13.27 6.57 -11.61
C PRO A 69 13.58 5.28 -12.40
N TYR A 70 13.11 4.15 -11.89
CA TYR A 70 13.06 2.89 -12.63
C TYR A 70 11.64 2.58 -13.07
N ASP A 71 11.46 2.12 -14.29
CA ASP A 71 10.16 1.84 -14.90
C ASP A 71 10.17 0.48 -15.63
N SER A 72 9.09 0.17 -16.35
CA SER A 72 8.97 -1.07 -17.12
C SER A 72 10.00 -1.24 -18.24
N SER A 73 10.78 -0.21 -18.57
CA SER A 73 11.91 -0.28 -19.51
C SER A 73 13.25 -0.56 -18.84
N SER A 74 13.32 -0.43 -17.51
CA SER A 74 14.51 -0.71 -16.72
C SER A 74 14.76 -2.20 -16.59
N SER A 75 16.03 -2.62 -16.48
CA SER A 75 16.31 -4.05 -16.28
C SER A 75 16.02 -4.46 -14.84
N SER A 76 15.53 -5.69 -14.64
CA SER A 76 15.32 -6.22 -13.28
C SER A 76 16.60 -6.21 -12.45
N ILE A 77 17.77 -6.34 -13.10
CA ILE A 77 19.07 -6.27 -12.42
C ILE A 77 19.34 -4.86 -11.89
N ASP A 78 19.03 -3.82 -12.64
CA ASP A 78 19.27 -2.44 -12.19
C ASP A 78 18.41 -2.09 -10.97
N MET A 79 17.17 -2.57 -10.95
CA MET A 79 16.24 -2.37 -9.84
C MET A 79 16.65 -3.18 -8.60
N LEU A 80 17.05 -4.45 -8.77
CA LEU A 80 17.60 -5.29 -7.70
C LEU A 80 18.88 -4.70 -7.09
N MET A 81 19.69 -4.02 -7.89
CA MET A 81 20.91 -3.38 -7.43
C MET A 81 20.68 -2.03 -6.76
N ALA A 82 19.51 -1.39 -6.95
CA ALA A 82 19.25 -0.04 -6.47
C ALA A 82 19.50 0.17 -4.96
N PRO A 83 19.06 -0.74 -4.05
CA PRO A 83 19.38 -0.65 -2.62
C PRO A 83 20.89 -0.58 -2.35
N ASN A 84 21.69 -1.36 -3.08
CA ASN A 84 23.15 -1.44 -2.91
C ASN A 84 23.91 -0.25 -3.51
N LEU A 85 23.25 0.55 -4.35
CA LEU A 85 23.85 1.72 -4.97
C LEU A 85 23.64 2.99 -4.13
N LEU A 86 22.69 2.98 -3.20
CA LEU A 86 22.49 4.09 -2.28
C LEU A 86 23.72 4.27 -1.38
N PRO A 87 24.08 5.52 -1.03
CA PRO A 87 25.15 5.76 -0.08
C PRO A 87 24.75 5.26 1.30
N SER A 88 25.70 4.71 2.06
CA SER A 88 25.44 4.42 3.48
C SER A 88 25.30 5.72 4.28
N THR A 89 24.28 5.76 5.14
CA THR A 89 23.94 6.90 5.98
C THR A 89 24.04 6.56 7.47
N GLY A 90 23.91 7.58 8.33
CA GLY A 90 24.06 7.41 9.79
C GLY A 90 22.85 7.86 10.60
N TYR A 91 21.74 8.09 9.93
CA TYR A 91 20.44 8.41 10.52
C TYR A 91 19.37 7.54 9.86
N GLU A 92 18.39 7.18 10.67
CA GLU A 92 17.23 6.35 10.36
C GLU A 92 15.94 7.20 10.49
N GLU A 93 15.93 8.36 9.84
CA GLU A 93 14.88 9.39 9.87
C GLU A 93 14.04 9.35 8.56
N GLY A 94 13.43 8.22 8.26
CA GLY A 94 12.61 8.00 7.07
C GLY A 94 11.49 9.02 6.85
N PHE A 95 10.83 9.51 7.90
CA PHE A 95 9.78 10.55 7.78
C PHE A 95 10.38 11.89 7.33
N ALA A 96 11.45 12.33 7.98
CA ALA A 96 12.10 13.60 7.66
C ALA A 96 12.80 13.54 6.30
N ALA A 97 13.43 12.41 5.96
CA ALA A 97 14.05 12.18 4.67
C ALA A 97 13.03 12.20 3.52
N THR A 98 11.89 11.53 3.69
CA THR A 98 10.80 11.53 2.70
C THR A 98 10.25 12.94 2.48
N TYR A 99 9.97 13.66 3.58
CA TYR A 99 9.54 15.06 3.52
C TYR A 99 10.56 15.93 2.79
N TYR A 100 11.84 15.81 3.16
CA TYR A 100 12.91 16.61 2.56
C TYR A 100 13.08 16.32 1.07
N PHE A 101 13.04 15.04 0.67
CA PHE A 101 13.14 14.65 -0.73
C PHE A 101 11.99 15.21 -1.55
N LEU A 102 10.73 14.95 -1.15
CA LEU A 102 9.55 15.38 -1.92
C LEU A 102 9.37 16.91 -1.98
N THR A 103 9.99 17.65 -1.06
CA THR A 103 10.03 19.13 -1.09
C THR A 103 11.29 19.71 -1.76
N SER A 104 12.25 18.87 -2.14
CA SER A 104 13.45 19.27 -2.88
C SER A 104 13.19 19.45 -4.38
N GLU A 105 14.08 20.11 -5.12
CA GLU A 105 13.94 20.27 -6.57
C GLU A 105 13.97 18.92 -7.31
N GLU A 106 14.77 17.96 -6.82
CA GLU A 106 14.88 16.62 -7.42
C GLU A 106 13.63 15.79 -7.15
N GLY A 107 13.21 15.69 -5.89
CA GLY A 107 12.05 14.89 -5.50
C GLY A 107 10.69 15.52 -5.82
N PHE A 108 10.60 16.84 -5.97
CA PHE A 108 9.35 17.50 -6.39
C PHE A 108 8.90 17.07 -7.79
N ASN A 109 9.83 16.67 -8.66
CA ASN A 109 9.53 16.21 -10.01
C ASN A 109 9.36 14.69 -10.10
N PHE A 110 9.55 13.96 -8.99
CA PHE A 110 9.38 12.51 -8.95
C PHE A 110 7.90 12.11 -9.10
N PRO A 111 6.97 12.53 -8.21
CA PRO A 111 5.57 12.18 -8.33
C PRO A 111 4.92 12.89 -9.52
N ARG A 112 4.18 12.15 -10.33
CA ARG A 112 3.36 12.66 -11.42
C ARG A 112 2.01 13.12 -10.88
N ALA A 113 1.47 14.17 -11.49
CA ALA A 113 0.25 14.82 -10.99
C ALA A 113 -0.99 13.92 -10.94
N GLU A 114 -1.08 12.94 -11.84
CA GLU A 114 -2.24 12.04 -11.96
C GLU A 114 -1.90 10.59 -11.55
N ALA A 115 -0.64 10.31 -11.16
CA ALA A 115 -0.26 8.97 -10.73
C ALA A 115 -0.61 8.80 -9.26
N ASP A 116 -1.24 7.68 -8.93
CA ASP A 116 -1.42 7.32 -7.53
C ASP A 116 -0.04 7.05 -6.89
N PHE A 117 0.07 7.22 -5.57
CA PHE A 117 1.36 7.22 -4.88
C PHE A 117 1.46 6.12 -3.81
N LEU A 118 2.59 5.39 -3.77
CA LEU A 118 2.84 4.37 -2.78
C LEU A 118 4.21 4.58 -2.13
N LEU A 119 4.23 4.74 -0.82
CA LEU A 119 5.45 4.94 -0.04
C LEU A 119 5.84 3.66 0.72
N PHE A 120 7.02 3.11 0.46
CA PHE A 120 7.62 2.09 1.31
C PHE A 120 8.59 2.72 2.30
N LEU A 121 8.51 2.32 3.56
CA LEU A 121 9.42 2.68 4.64
C LEU A 121 10.04 1.39 5.15
N ILE A 122 11.34 1.20 4.90
CA ILE A 122 12.05 -0.07 5.18
C ILE A 122 13.23 0.20 6.11
N SER A 123 13.18 -0.31 7.34
CA SER A 123 14.17 -0.06 8.39
C SER A 123 14.27 -1.24 9.37
N ASP A 124 15.44 -1.57 9.89
CA ASP A 124 15.57 -2.53 10.99
C ASP A 124 15.48 -1.88 12.38
N GLU A 125 15.33 -0.55 12.44
CA GLU A 125 15.17 0.26 13.66
C GLU A 125 13.94 1.19 13.62
N ASP A 126 13.63 1.86 14.74
CA ASP A 126 12.58 2.88 14.83
C ASP A 126 12.89 4.17 14.08
N GLU A 127 11.84 4.86 13.65
CA GLU A 127 11.94 6.17 13.03
C GLU A 127 12.47 7.22 14.02
N GLN A 128 13.65 7.77 13.74
CA GLN A 128 14.38 8.60 14.70
C GLN A 128 14.04 10.09 14.67
N SER A 129 13.29 10.57 13.67
CA SER A 129 13.02 12.01 13.56
C SER A 129 12.07 12.49 14.65
N SER A 130 12.02 13.82 14.83
CA SER A 130 11.05 14.46 15.74
C SER A 130 9.62 14.50 15.20
N ILE A 131 9.37 14.00 13.99
CA ILE A 131 8.05 13.99 13.36
C ILE A 131 7.25 12.81 13.96
N SER A 132 6.01 13.09 14.40
CA SER A 132 5.12 12.01 14.86
C SER A 132 4.42 11.34 13.67
N PRO A 133 3.99 10.08 13.81
CA PRO A 133 3.24 9.38 12.76
C PRO A 133 2.01 10.15 12.27
N GLU A 134 1.26 10.80 13.17
CA GLU A 134 0.07 11.57 12.80
C GLU A 134 0.41 12.82 11.99
N ILE A 135 1.46 13.55 12.38
CA ILE A 135 1.91 14.74 11.63
C ILE A 135 2.37 14.32 10.23
N PHE A 136 3.08 13.18 10.13
CA PHE A 136 3.53 12.68 8.85
C PHE A 136 2.36 12.20 7.98
N GLN A 137 1.38 11.51 8.55
CA GLN A 137 0.16 11.12 7.85
C GLN A 137 -0.61 12.34 7.35
N GLU A 138 -0.87 13.33 8.21
CA GLU A 138 -1.59 14.56 7.84
C GLU A 138 -0.90 15.26 6.66
N TRP A 139 0.43 15.33 6.69
CA TRP A 139 1.21 15.90 5.60
C TRP A 139 1.09 15.08 4.31
N LEU A 140 1.23 13.75 4.35
CA LEU A 140 1.06 12.89 3.18
C LEU A 140 -0.33 13.05 2.55
N GLN A 141 -1.37 13.10 3.38
CA GLN A 141 -2.74 13.33 2.93
C GLN A 141 -2.94 14.68 2.25
N GLU A 142 -2.26 15.73 2.75
CA GLU A 142 -2.27 17.04 2.12
C GLU A 142 -1.49 17.05 0.79
N GLN A 143 -0.32 16.39 0.73
CA GLN A 143 0.50 16.37 -0.49
C GLN A 143 -0.17 15.62 -1.64
N PHE A 144 -0.81 14.50 -1.34
CA PHE A 144 -1.42 13.62 -2.33
C PHE A 144 -2.95 13.64 -2.22
N SER A 145 -3.54 14.83 -2.07
CA SER A 145 -5.00 14.99 -1.90
C SER A 145 -5.81 14.76 -3.18
N GLU A 146 -5.16 14.90 -4.35
CA GLU A 146 -5.79 14.80 -5.67
C GLU A 146 -5.70 13.39 -6.28
N VAL A 147 -4.85 12.54 -5.72
CA VAL A 147 -4.62 11.16 -6.17
C VAL A 147 -4.82 10.21 -4.98
N ARG A 148 -4.96 8.91 -5.25
CA ARG A 148 -4.93 7.94 -4.16
C ARG A 148 -3.49 7.79 -3.67
N HIS A 149 -3.31 7.55 -2.38
CA HIS A 149 -2.00 7.26 -1.83
C HIS A 149 -2.08 6.28 -0.67
N ASP A 150 -0.99 5.55 -0.47
CA ASP A 150 -0.88 4.55 0.59
C ASP A 150 0.57 4.35 1.05
N ILE A 151 0.77 3.69 2.20
CA ILE A 151 2.11 3.44 2.79
C ILE A 151 2.35 1.97 3.14
N VAL A 152 3.56 1.47 3.03
CA VAL A 152 3.94 0.14 3.52
C VAL A 152 5.11 0.29 4.47
N SER A 153 4.90 -0.08 5.73
CA SER A 153 5.94 -0.10 6.75
C SER A 153 6.51 -1.51 6.86
N ILE A 154 7.79 -1.66 6.54
CA ILE A 154 8.55 -2.91 6.72
C ILE A 154 9.61 -2.63 7.77
N THR A 155 9.42 -3.19 8.95
CA THR A 155 10.24 -2.83 10.11
C THR A 155 10.42 -3.99 11.07
N GLN A 156 11.43 -3.90 11.95
CA GLN A 156 11.58 -4.82 13.06
C GLN A 156 10.38 -4.73 14.02
N LEU A 157 9.64 -5.83 14.21
CA LEU A 157 8.48 -5.88 15.13
C LEU A 157 8.85 -6.40 16.53
N GLU A 158 7.98 -6.17 17.51
CA GLU A 158 8.16 -6.74 18.85
C GLU A 158 8.14 -8.27 18.79
N GLY A 159 9.21 -8.91 19.28
CA GLY A 159 9.33 -10.37 19.32
C GLY A 159 9.77 -11.02 18.00
N SER A 160 10.16 -10.21 17.02
CA SER A 160 10.71 -10.65 15.75
C SER A 160 12.01 -11.48 15.91
N ALA A 161 12.29 -12.34 14.92
CA ALA A 161 13.29 -13.39 15.00
C ALA A 161 14.73 -12.91 14.80
N CYS A 162 14.96 -11.78 14.13
CA CYS A 162 16.29 -11.36 13.67
C CYS A 162 16.87 -10.09 14.32
N GLY A 163 16.13 -9.36 15.15
CA GLY A 163 16.61 -8.12 15.79
C GLY A 163 16.56 -8.11 17.33
N TYR A 164 17.15 -7.07 17.92
CA TYR A 164 17.07 -6.81 19.35
C TYR A 164 15.78 -6.06 19.70
N THR A 165 15.27 -6.27 20.91
CA THR A 165 14.03 -5.61 21.38
C THR A 165 14.11 -4.08 21.49
N TYR A 166 15.30 -3.50 21.34
CA TYR A 166 15.49 -2.04 21.43
C TYR A 166 15.36 -1.34 20.07
N ASP A 167 15.26 -2.13 19.00
CA ASP A 167 15.29 -1.67 17.61
C ASP A 167 13.88 -1.80 16.99
N VAL A 168 12.83 -1.92 17.82
CA VAL A 168 11.45 -2.11 17.34
C VAL A 168 10.93 -0.82 16.69
N GLY A 169 10.39 -0.96 15.48
CA GLY A 169 9.91 0.11 14.62
C GLY A 169 8.58 0.75 15.03
N TYR A 170 8.42 1.14 16.29
CA TYR A 170 7.14 1.56 16.86
C TYR A 170 6.41 2.66 16.08
N LYS A 171 7.11 3.68 15.58
CA LYS A 171 6.47 4.75 14.81
C LYS A 171 6.08 4.31 13.41
N TYR A 172 6.83 3.40 12.79
CA TYR A 172 6.45 2.81 11.51
C TYR A 172 5.22 1.91 11.66
N GLU A 173 5.13 1.15 12.76
CA GLU A 173 3.93 0.38 13.14
C GLU A 173 2.73 1.29 13.36
N GLU A 174 2.90 2.37 14.14
CA GLU A 174 1.84 3.34 14.40
C GLU A 174 1.35 4.01 13.11
N LEU A 175 2.25 4.37 12.19
CA LEU A 175 1.86 4.91 10.88
C LEU A 175 1.04 3.90 10.06
N ALA A 176 1.43 2.61 10.05
CA ALA A 176 0.66 1.57 9.36
C ALA A 176 -0.76 1.45 9.92
N VAL A 177 -0.90 1.50 11.24
CA VAL A 177 -2.21 1.47 11.92
C VAL A 177 -3.08 2.68 11.54
N LEU A 178 -2.48 3.86 11.38
CA LEU A 178 -3.20 5.05 10.92
C LEU A 178 -3.77 4.90 9.49
N TYR A 179 -3.19 4.00 8.69
CA TYR A 179 -3.70 3.59 7.36
C TYR A 179 -4.55 2.31 7.42
N ASN A 180 -4.99 1.87 8.60
CA ASN A 180 -5.74 0.64 8.85
C ASN A 180 -5.02 -0.65 8.40
N LYS A 181 -3.69 -0.67 8.51
CA LYS A 181 -2.85 -1.81 8.16
C LYS A 181 -1.93 -2.23 9.29
N SER A 182 -1.27 -3.35 9.10
CA SER A 182 -0.19 -3.80 9.98
C SER A 182 1.16 -3.51 9.32
N ALA A 183 2.20 -3.30 10.11
CA ALA A 183 3.56 -3.31 9.60
C ALA A 183 3.99 -4.76 9.33
N ILE A 184 4.91 -4.92 8.38
CA ILE A 184 5.49 -6.20 8.01
C ILE A 184 6.81 -6.34 8.73
N ASP A 185 7.04 -7.52 9.31
CA ASP A 185 8.32 -7.83 9.96
C ASP A 185 9.41 -7.94 8.90
N ILE A 186 10.46 -7.13 9.03
CA ILE A 186 11.60 -7.11 8.11
C ILE A 186 12.33 -8.46 8.04
N CYS A 187 12.19 -9.30 9.07
CA CYS A 187 12.78 -10.63 9.12
C CYS A 187 11.98 -11.70 8.37
N GLU A 188 10.79 -11.39 7.88
CA GLU A 188 9.98 -12.34 7.09
C GLU A 188 10.56 -12.49 5.68
N GLU A 189 10.59 -13.73 5.17
CA GLU A 189 11.12 -14.04 3.84
C GLU A 189 10.16 -13.64 2.70
N ASP A 190 8.88 -13.39 3.03
CA ASP A 190 7.83 -13.09 2.06
C ASP A 190 7.06 -11.82 2.46
N TRP A 191 7.33 -10.72 1.76
CA TRP A 191 6.66 -9.45 1.98
C TRP A 191 5.35 -9.31 1.20
N SER A 192 4.98 -10.27 0.34
CA SER A 192 3.80 -10.18 -0.55
C SER A 192 2.47 -9.94 0.17
N VAL A 193 2.43 -10.15 1.48
CA VAL A 193 1.31 -9.76 2.36
C VAL A 193 0.92 -8.29 2.18
N TRP A 194 1.89 -7.41 1.86
CA TRP A 194 1.65 -5.98 1.63
C TRP A 194 0.56 -5.74 0.57
N LEU A 195 0.53 -6.55 -0.49
CA LEU A 195 -0.44 -6.43 -1.58
C LEU A 195 -1.86 -6.77 -1.09
N SER A 196 -1.97 -7.77 -0.21
CA SER A 196 -3.26 -8.18 0.37
C SER A 196 -3.79 -7.20 1.41
N GLU A 197 -2.91 -6.46 2.09
CA GLU A 197 -3.31 -5.43 3.07
C GLU A 197 -3.53 -4.06 2.42
N SER A 198 -2.96 -3.80 1.25
CA SER A 198 -3.21 -2.59 0.49
C SER A 198 -4.55 -2.68 -0.25
N SER A 199 -5.63 -2.47 0.51
CA SER A 199 -6.99 -2.33 -0.01
C SER A 199 -7.09 -1.28 -1.13
N TYR A 200 -6.20 -0.28 -1.08
CA TYR A 200 -5.92 0.71 -2.10
C TYR A 200 -5.58 0.11 -3.49
N LEU A 201 -4.87 -1.02 -3.55
CA LEU A 201 -4.45 -1.68 -4.78
C LEU A 201 -5.31 -2.88 -5.19
N THR A 202 -5.98 -3.54 -4.24
CA THR A 202 -6.52 -4.90 -4.45
C THR A 202 -8.00 -5.12 -4.17
N GLU A 203 -8.73 -4.17 -3.57
CA GLU A 203 -10.13 -4.45 -3.21
C GLU A 203 -11.10 -4.24 -4.36
N LEU A 204 -10.99 -5.08 -5.39
CA LEU A 204 -12.17 -5.46 -6.15
C LEU A 204 -13.04 -6.35 -5.26
N LYS A 205 -14.24 -5.87 -4.95
CA LYS A 205 -15.17 -6.56 -4.04
C LYS A 205 -16.04 -7.53 -4.81
N ASP A 206 -16.21 -8.72 -4.28
CA ASP A 206 -17.19 -9.70 -4.75
C ASP A 206 -18.42 -9.75 -3.85
N TYR A 207 -18.62 -8.81 -2.92
CA TYR A 207 -19.75 -8.84 -2.01
C TYR A 207 -20.34 -7.45 -1.69
N VAL A 208 -21.61 -7.45 -1.30
CA VAL A 208 -22.35 -6.27 -0.84
C VAL A 208 -22.89 -6.56 0.55
N ASN A 209 -22.50 -5.76 1.54
CA ASN A 209 -23.15 -5.80 2.86
C ASN A 209 -24.51 -5.10 2.76
N LEU A 210 -25.56 -5.76 3.25
CA LEU A 210 -26.89 -5.18 3.29
C LEU A 210 -27.01 -4.27 4.52
N SER A 211 -27.58 -3.08 4.32
CA SER A 211 -27.66 -2.05 5.37
C SER A 211 -28.77 -2.30 6.39
N GLU A 212 -29.74 -3.15 6.05
CA GLU A 212 -30.91 -3.45 6.87
C GLU A 212 -30.92 -4.92 7.33
N ASP A 213 -31.39 -5.14 8.55
CA ASP A 213 -31.58 -6.48 9.13
C ASP A 213 -32.82 -7.18 8.54
N ASP A 214 -32.85 -8.51 8.62
CA ASP A 214 -33.96 -9.37 8.17
C ASP A 214 -34.42 -9.14 6.71
N PRO A 215 -33.51 -9.17 5.71
CA PRO A 215 -33.90 -9.14 4.30
C PRO A 215 -34.73 -10.37 3.95
N ILE A 216 -35.75 -10.20 3.10
CA ILE A 216 -36.53 -11.30 2.53
C ILE A 216 -35.68 -11.91 1.39
N PRO A 217 -35.09 -13.11 1.53
CA PRO A 217 -34.09 -13.60 0.57
C PRO A 217 -34.64 -13.77 -0.84
N ASP A 218 -35.89 -14.23 -0.97
CA ASP A 218 -36.59 -14.40 -2.25
C ASP A 218 -36.88 -13.08 -2.99
N SER A 219 -36.68 -11.93 -2.33
CA SER A 219 -36.88 -10.61 -2.92
C SER A 219 -35.59 -9.95 -3.42
N ILE A 220 -34.44 -10.53 -3.12
CA ILE A 220 -33.13 -9.97 -3.46
C ILE A 220 -32.92 -10.09 -4.98
N ILE A 221 -32.56 -8.97 -5.60
CA ILE A 221 -32.18 -8.88 -7.01
C ILE A 221 -30.88 -8.07 -7.09
N VAL A 222 -29.87 -8.64 -7.74
CA VAL A 222 -28.58 -7.99 -7.96
C VAL A 222 -28.49 -7.49 -9.39
N TYR A 223 -27.99 -6.27 -9.55
CA TYR A 223 -27.70 -5.63 -10.82
C TYR A 223 -26.20 -5.35 -10.92
N LEU A 224 -25.65 -5.59 -12.11
CA LEU A 224 -24.32 -5.16 -12.52
C LEU A 224 -24.49 -4.22 -13.71
N ASP A 225 -24.05 -2.97 -13.58
CA ASP A 225 -24.17 -1.93 -14.61
C ASP A 225 -25.59 -1.78 -15.18
N ASN A 226 -26.60 -1.82 -14.30
CA ASN A 226 -28.05 -1.78 -14.60
C ASN A 226 -28.63 -3.04 -15.26
N GLU A 227 -27.86 -4.12 -15.40
CA GLU A 227 -28.36 -5.42 -15.88
C GLU A 227 -28.51 -6.40 -14.72
N ALA A 228 -29.69 -7.02 -14.59
CA ALA A 228 -29.92 -8.02 -13.54
C ALA A 228 -29.09 -9.28 -13.81
N ILE A 229 -28.33 -9.72 -12.81
CA ILE A 229 -27.41 -10.85 -12.92
C ILE A 229 -27.84 -12.05 -12.05
N TYR A 230 -27.30 -13.21 -12.41
CA TYR A 230 -27.31 -14.43 -11.62
C TYR A 230 -25.86 -14.78 -11.24
N GLY A 231 -25.66 -15.77 -10.36
CA GLY A 231 -24.33 -16.16 -9.89
C GLY A 231 -23.91 -15.36 -8.66
N TRP A 232 -24.80 -15.33 -7.68
CA TRP A 232 -24.61 -14.73 -6.37
C TRP A 232 -25.42 -15.52 -5.35
N GLU A 233 -25.04 -15.44 -4.08
CA GLU A 233 -25.76 -16.02 -2.95
C GLU A 233 -25.90 -15.01 -1.82
N TYR A 234 -27.02 -15.10 -1.09
CA TYR A 234 -27.20 -14.37 0.16
C TYR A 234 -26.60 -15.18 1.30
N VAL A 235 -25.69 -14.56 2.06
CA VAL A 235 -25.01 -15.14 3.21
C VAL A 235 -25.61 -14.54 4.47
N GLU A 236 -26.44 -15.33 5.16
CA GLU A 236 -27.19 -14.89 6.35
C GLU A 236 -26.27 -14.53 7.52
N ASP A 237 -25.18 -15.28 7.72
CA ASP A 237 -24.24 -15.07 8.83
C ASP A 237 -23.57 -13.69 8.82
N SER A 238 -23.35 -13.13 7.62
CA SER A 238 -22.70 -11.83 7.42
C SER A 238 -23.66 -10.74 6.91
N ASN A 239 -24.95 -11.05 6.77
CA ASN A 239 -25.95 -10.19 6.13
C ASN A 239 -25.44 -9.54 4.84
N SER A 240 -24.96 -10.37 3.91
CA SER A 240 -24.30 -9.90 2.69
C SER A 240 -24.71 -10.71 1.47
N VAL A 241 -24.67 -10.09 0.30
CA VAL A 241 -24.78 -10.77 -0.97
C VAL A 241 -23.39 -10.97 -1.55
N LYS A 242 -23.00 -12.22 -1.75
CA LYS A 242 -21.71 -12.60 -2.33
C LYS A 242 -21.89 -13.03 -3.79
N LEU A 243 -21.06 -12.51 -4.68
CA LEU A 243 -20.98 -12.80 -6.09
C LEU A 243 -20.04 -14.00 -6.31
N ASP A 244 -20.36 -14.85 -7.28
CA ASP A 244 -19.51 -15.99 -7.67
C ASP A 244 -18.27 -15.57 -8.47
N PHE A 245 -18.14 -14.27 -8.75
CA PHE A 245 -17.07 -13.64 -9.50
C PHE A 245 -16.79 -12.24 -8.95
N VAL A 246 -15.60 -11.72 -9.26
CA VAL A 246 -15.20 -10.36 -8.94
C VAL A 246 -15.57 -9.46 -10.14
N PRO A 247 -16.49 -8.48 -10.00
CA PRO A 247 -16.80 -7.52 -11.06
C PRO A 247 -15.58 -6.73 -11.51
N ASP A 248 -15.56 -6.34 -12.79
CA ASP A 248 -14.48 -5.53 -13.38
C ASP A 248 -14.37 -4.15 -12.71
N ASN A 249 -13.18 -3.54 -12.76
CA ASN A 249 -12.95 -2.18 -12.27
C ASN A 249 -13.99 -1.19 -12.85
N GLY A 250 -14.42 -0.22 -12.03
CA GLY A 250 -15.44 0.77 -12.38
C GLY A 250 -16.88 0.25 -12.49
N ALA A 251 -17.12 -1.07 -12.38
CA ALA A 251 -18.45 -1.64 -12.46
C ALA A 251 -19.32 -1.26 -11.25
N LEU A 252 -20.59 -0.90 -11.51
CA LEU A 252 -21.58 -0.60 -10.48
C LEU A 252 -22.35 -1.88 -10.12
N VAL A 253 -22.28 -2.28 -8.84
CA VAL A 253 -23.10 -3.35 -8.28
C VAL A 253 -24.20 -2.76 -7.41
N GLU A 254 -25.45 -3.13 -7.67
CA GLU A 254 -26.61 -2.71 -6.87
C GLU A 254 -27.41 -3.93 -6.43
N VAL A 255 -27.87 -3.92 -5.18
CA VAL A 255 -28.70 -4.99 -4.59
C VAL A 255 -30.01 -4.38 -4.12
N GLY A 256 -31.10 -4.73 -4.81
CA GLY A 256 -32.45 -4.35 -4.42
C GLY A 256 -33.13 -5.46 -3.63
N TYR A 257 -33.74 -5.13 -2.48
CA TYR A 257 -34.44 -6.13 -1.64
C TYR A 257 -35.59 -5.53 -0.80
N GLN A 258 -36.39 -6.41 -0.22
CA GLN A 258 -37.44 -6.11 0.76
C GLN A 258 -37.04 -6.65 2.13
N ILE A 259 -37.61 -6.09 3.19
CA ILE A 259 -37.37 -6.49 4.58
C ILE A 259 -38.67 -6.98 5.22
N TYR A 260 -38.57 -7.84 6.23
CA TYR A 260 -39.72 -8.12 7.11
C TYR A 260 -40.03 -6.88 7.96
N ILE A 261 -41.33 -6.57 8.13
CA ILE A 261 -41.82 -5.44 8.96
C ILE A 261 -42.34 -5.97 10.29
#